data_AF-A0A6J8BDF0-F1
#
_entry.id   AF-A0A6J8BDF0-F1
#
_cell.length_a   1.000
_cell.length_b   1.000
_cell.length_c   1.000
_cell.angle_alpha   90.00
_cell.angle_beta   90.00
_cell.angle_gamma   90.00
#
_symmetry.space_group_name_H-M   'P 1'
#
loop_
_entity.id
_entity.type
_entity.pdbx_description
1 polymer ?
#
loop_
_entity_poly.entity_id
_entity_poly.type
_entity_poly.pdbx_seq_one_letter_code
_entity_poly.pdbx_strand_id
1 'polypeptide(L)'
;MKRNEKEFENGIICEQCFNINKTLLDVKLRPIKKAEDVQKGDIIRYSYWHLWHEAVVLSIEDVNKSYLKCYIAHYAFCGLFSYRTIIKEELKIHFDGTFTMLEYGPPKYDTYDPDVVVNRAHKRIGEQLFVFFSNDSSHFARWCKLKLKKE
;
A
#
# COMPACT_ATOMS: atom_id res chain seq x y z
N MET A 1 -6.13 -8.46 17.84
CA MET A 1 -5.05 -8.07 18.77
C MET A 1 -4.09 -9.23 19.06
N LYS A 2 -4.54 -10.37 19.61
CA LYS A 2 -3.70 -11.56 19.89
C LYS A 2 -2.87 -12.10 18.72
N ARG A 3 -3.37 -11.95 17.48
CA ARG A 3 -2.68 -12.43 16.27
C ARG A 3 -1.46 -11.57 15.91
N ASN A 4 -1.65 -10.25 15.83
CA ASN A 4 -0.56 -9.31 15.56
C ASN A 4 0.51 -9.38 16.65
N GLU A 5 0.15 -9.70 17.90
CA GLU A 5 1.10 -9.92 19.00
C GLU A 5 2.00 -11.12 18.70
N LYS A 6 1.42 -12.26 18.34
CA LYS A 6 2.19 -13.46 17.95
C LYS A 6 3.06 -13.23 16.71
N GLU A 7 2.57 -12.47 15.73
CA GLU A 7 3.33 -12.18 14.50
C GLU A 7 4.46 -11.17 14.75
N PHE A 8 4.29 -10.24 15.68
CA PHE A 8 5.34 -9.36 16.17
C PHE A 8 6.41 -10.15 16.96
N GLU A 9 5.99 -11.02 17.89
CA GLU A 9 6.88 -11.93 18.64
C GLU A 9 7.71 -12.82 17.71
N ASN A 10 7.12 -13.28 16.59
CA ASN A 10 7.81 -14.09 15.58
C ASN A 10 8.66 -13.26 14.58
N GLY A 11 8.74 -11.94 14.73
CA GLY A 11 9.52 -11.05 13.85
C GLY A 11 8.96 -10.90 12.44
N ILE A 12 7.71 -11.31 12.18
CA ILE A 12 7.06 -11.22 10.87
C ILE A 12 6.70 -9.77 10.55
N ILE A 13 6.27 -9.01 11.56
CA ILE A 13 5.95 -7.59 11.44
C ILE A 13 6.84 -6.78 12.37
N CYS A 14 7.33 -5.63 11.90
CA CYS A 14 8.12 -4.73 12.74
C CYS A 14 7.25 -3.98 13.76
N GLU A 15 7.87 -3.40 14.78
CA GLU A 15 7.19 -2.63 15.83
C GLU A 15 6.31 -1.51 15.27
N GLN A 16 6.80 -0.82 14.23
CA GLN A 16 6.03 0.22 13.55
C GLN A 16 4.73 -0.32 12.94
N CYS A 17 4.80 -1.46 12.23
CA CYS A 17 3.61 -2.12 11.67
C CYS A 17 2.64 -2.54 12.77
N PHE A 18 3.17 -3.15 13.83
CA PHE A 18 2.37 -3.62 14.96
C PHE A 18 1.57 -2.48 15.61
N ASN A 19 2.22 -1.35 15.85
CA ASN A 19 1.61 -0.19 16.47
C ASN A 19 0.60 0.51 15.53
N ILE A 20 0.93 0.71 14.25
CA ILE A 20 -0.01 1.28 13.25
C ILE A 20 -1.29 0.43 13.18
N ASN A 21 -1.16 -0.89 13.15
CA ASN A 21 -2.30 -1.79 13.07
C ASN A 21 -3.20 -1.75 14.30
N LYS A 22 -2.65 -1.50 15.48
CA LYS A 22 -3.43 -1.36 16.72
C LYS A 22 -4.27 -0.08 16.72
N THR A 23 -3.76 0.98 16.10
CA THR A 23 -4.39 2.30 16.16
C THR A 23 -5.23 2.63 14.93
N LEU A 24 -5.21 1.79 13.88
CA LEU A 24 -5.75 2.11 12.55
C LEU A 24 -7.24 2.44 12.62
N LEU A 25 -7.55 3.73 12.51
CA LEU A 25 -8.87 4.32 12.62
C LEU A 25 -8.94 5.47 11.59
N ASP A 26 -10.13 5.68 11.02
CA ASP A 26 -10.43 6.75 10.05
C ASP A 26 -9.62 6.71 8.74
N VAL A 27 -9.72 5.58 8.01
CA VAL A 27 -9.25 5.48 6.62
C VAL A 27 -10.39 5.87 5.69
N LYS A 28 -10.22 6.96 4.94
CA LYS A 28 -11.18 7.40 3.92
C LYS A 28 -10.79 6.86 2.56
N LEU A 29 -11.81 6.49 1.78
CA LEU A 29 -11.64 6.03 0.40
C LEU A 29 -12.20 7.10 -0.53
N ARG A 30 -11.33 7.64 -1.39
CA ARG A 30 -11.72 8.63 -2.41
C ARG A 30 -11.63 7.99 -3.80
N PRO A 31 -12.73 7.91 -4.58
CA PRO A 31 -12.66 7.41 -5.94
C PRO A 31 -11.71 8.24 -6.80
N ILE A 32 -10.92 7.57 -7.63
CA ILE A 32 -10.04 8.22 -8.60
C ILE A 32 -10.85 8.48 -9.88
N LYS A 33 -10.98 9.75 -10.26
CA LYS A 33 -11.83 10.20 -11.37
C LYS A 33 -11.09 11.04 -12.40
N LYS A 34 -9.86 11.45 -12.11
CA LYS A 34 -8.97 12.19 -13.02
C LYS A 34 -7.51 12.01 -12.60
N ALA A 35 -6.58 12.42 -13.45
CA ALA A 35 -5.16 12.20 -13.24
C ALA A 35 -4.63 12.90 -11.98
N GLU A 36 -5.12 14.10 -11.69
CA GLU A 36 -4.68 14.92 -10.55
C GLU A 36 -5.07 14.33 -9.20
N ASP A 37 -5.96 13.32 -9.20
CA ASP A 37 -6.34 12.60 -7.98
C ASP A 37 -5.25 11.67 -7.48
N VAL A 38 -4.21 11.39 -8.28
CA VAL A 38 -3.15 10.42 -7.98
C VAL A 38 -1.79 11.09 -8.09
N GLN A 39 -0.96 10.86 -7.10
CA GLN A 39 0.40 11.33 -7.05
C GLN A 39 1.37 10.20 -6.68
N LYS A 40 2.65 10.46 -6.94
CA LYS A 40 3.74 9.62 -6.44
C LYS A 40 3.62 9.47 -4.92
N GLY A 41 3.82 8.26 -4.42
CA GLY A 41 3.75 7.94 -3.00
C GLY A 41 2.33 7.81 -2.44
N ASP A 42 1.29 7.86 -3.27
CA ASP A 42 -0.07 7.55 -2.82
C ASP A 42 -0.29 6.05 -2.66
N ILE A 43 -1.27 5.71 -1.82
CA ILE A 43 -1.78 4.35 -1.69
C ILE A 43 -3.10 4.27 -2.44
N ILE A 44 -3.17 3.35 -3.39
CA ILE A 44 -4.37 3.05 -4.14
C ILE A 44 -4.93 1.69 -3.73
N ARG A 45 -6.24 1.54 -3.86
CA ARG A 45 -6.96 0.29 -3.65
C ARG A 45 -7.84 -0.04 -4.84
N TYR A 46 -7.76 -1.30 -5.25
CA TYR A 46 -8.47 -1.85 -6.41
C TYR A 46 -8.77 -3.34 -6.21
N SER A 47 -9.53 -3.91 -7.13
CA SER A 47 -9.81 -5.35 -7.15
C SER A 47 -8.66 -6.09 -7.84
N TYR A 48 -8.04 -7.03 -7.13
CA TYR A 48 -7.01 -7.93 -7.63
C TYR A 48 -7.40 -9.36 -7.26
N TRP A 49 -7.63 -10.21 -8.26
CA TRP A 49 -8.13 -11.59 -8.04
C TRP A 49 -9.40 -11.65 -7.18
N HIS A 50 -10.37 -10.75 -7.42
CA HIS A 50 -11.62 -10.60 -6.67
C HIS A 50 -11.45 -10.24 -5.18
N LEU A 51 -10.24 -9.83 -4.76
CA LEU A 51 -9.95 -9.35 -3.42
C LEU A 51 -9.55 -7.88 -3.46
N TRP A 52 -9.87 -7.16 -2.39
CA TRP A 52 -9.40 -5.80 -2.21
C TRP A 52 -7.90 -5.79 -1.97
N HIS A 53 -7.20 -4.95 -2.72
CA HIS A 53 -5.75 -4.94 -2.76
C HIS A 53 -5.22 -3.53 -2.74
N GLU A 54 -4.20 -3.29 -1.93
CA GLU A 54 -3.56 -1.99 -1.77
C GLU A 54 -2.17 -2.00 -2.43
N ALA A 55 -1.79 -0.89 -3.07
CA ALA A 55 -0.50 -0.71 -3.72
C ALA A 55 0.03 0.72 -3.52
N VAL A 56 1.34 0.88 -3.55
CA VAL A 56 2.02 2.19 -3.48
C VAL A 56 2.37 2.67 -4.88
N VAL A 57 1.97 3.88 -5.25
CA VAL A 57 2.34 4.52 -6.52
C VAL A 57 3.81 4.95 -6.48
N LEU A 58 4.63 4.41 -7.38
CA LEU A 58 6.07 4.71 -7.46
C LEU A 58 6.38 5.87 -8.41
N SER A 59 5.69 5.89 -9.56
CA SER A 59 5.85 6.93 -10.59
C SER A 59 4.64 6.94 -11.52
N ILE A 60 4.37 8.09 -12.12
CA ILE A 60 3.36 8.27 -13.18
C ILE A 60 4.13 8.36 -14.50
N GLU A 61 3.77 7.52 -15.46
CA GLU A 61 4.50 7.37 -16.72
C GLU A 61 3.77 8.05 -17.89
N ASP A 62 2.44 7.89 -17.95
CA ASP A 62 1.62 8.44 -19.03
C ASP A 62 0.21 8.78 -18.51
N VAL A 63 -0.42 9.79 -19.12
CA VAL A 63 -1.76 10.25 -18.76
C VAL A 63 -2.58 10.42 -20.03
N ASN A 64 -3.74 9.77 -20.05
CA ASN A 64 -4.75 9.92 -21.08
C ASN A 64 -6.05 10.50 -20.48
N LYS A 65 -7.07 10.73 -21.30
CA LYS A 65 -8.40 11.22 -20.90
C LYS A 65 -9.16 10.26 -20.00
N SER A 66 -8.92 8.94 -20.12
CA SER A 66 -9.70 7.90 -19.43
C SER A 66 -8.90 7.05 -18.44
N TYR A 67 -7.57 7.19 -18.42
CA TYR A 67 -6.69 6.46 -17.51
C TYR A 67 -5.36 7.18 -17.31
N LEU A 68 -4.66 6.82 -16.24
CA LEU A 68 -3.23 7.06 -16.10
C LEU A 68 -2.47 5.75 -16.01
N LYS A 69 -1.25 5.76 -16.51
CA LYS A 69 -0.30 4.65 -16.47
C LYS A 69 0.76 4.96 -15.42
N CYS A 70 1.00 4.02 -14.52
CA CYS A 70 1.93 4.20 -13.42
C CYS A 70 2.70 2.92 -13.12
N TYR A 71 3.83 3.06 -12.43
CA TYR A 71 4.43 1.92 -11.72
C TYR A 71 3.95 1.90 -10.29
N ILE A 72 3.63 0.71 -9.80
CA ILE A 72 3.23 0.47 -8.43
C ILE A 72 4.15 -0.56 -7.76
N ALA A 73 4.22 -0.52 -6.43
CA ALA A 73 4.73 -1.61 -5.63
C ALA A 73 3.59 -2.26 -4.83
N HIS A 74 3.52 -3.58 -4.87
CA HIS A 74 2.62 -4.37 -4.05
C HIS A 74 3.08 -5.82 -3.94
N TYR A 75 2.52 -6.54 -2.98
CA TYR A 75 2.56 -7.99 -2.98
C TYR A 75 1.78 -8.55 -4.18
N ALA A 76 2.44 -9.21 -5.11
CA ALA A 76 1.79 -9.88 -6.23
C ALA A 76 1.70 -11.39 -6.01
N PHE A 77 0.70 -12.02 -6.62
CA PHE A 77 0.65 -13.46 -6.73
C PHE A 77 1.40 -13.89 -8.01
N CYS A 78 2.57 -14.51 -7.85
CA CYS A 78 3.46 -14.84 -8.97
C CYS A 78 3.23 -16.27 -9.53
N GLY A 79 2.10 -16.92 -9.22
CA GLY A 79 1.74 -18.26 -9.68
C GLY A 79 1.67 -19.34 -8.59
N LEU A 80 1.15 -20.52 -8.98
CA LEU A 80 0.77 -21.64 -8.09
C LEU A 80 1.89 -22.26 -7.23
N PHE A 81 3.16 -22.03 -7.58
CA PHE A 81 4.32 -22.53 -6.85
C PHE A 81 5.28 -21.43 -6.41
N SER A 82 4.79 -20.19 -6.41
CA SER A 82 5.58 -19.03 -6.04
C SER A 82 5.08 -18.44 -4.74
N TYR A 83 6.00 -17.86 -3.97
CA TYR A 83 5.62 -17.03 -2.85
C TYR A 83 5.13 -15.68 -3.35
N ARG A 84 4.10 -15.15 -2.68
CA ARG A 84 3.69 -13.76 -2.92
C ARG A 84 4.89 -12.87 -2.63
N THR A 85 5.24 -12.07 -3.62
CA THR A 85 6.47 -11.27 -3.62
C THR A 85 6.12 -9.81 -3.83
N ILE A 86 6.80 -8.89 -3.14
CA ILE A 86 6.67 -7.47 -3.45
C ILE A 86 7.36 -7.20 -4.78
N ILE A 87 6.61 -6.77 -5.79
CA ILE A 87 7.15 -6.48 -7.12
C ILE A 87 6.90 -5.02 -7.51
N LYS A 88 7.67 -4.55 -8.48
CA LYS A 88 7.33 -3.36 -9.27
C LYS A 88 6.49 -3.83 -10.46
N GLU A 89 5.26 -3.35 -10.58
CA GLU A 89 4.35 -3.69 -11.66
C GLU A 89 3.82 -2.44 -12.35
N GLU A 90 3.61 -2.52 -13.66
CA GLU A 90 2.94 -1.48 -14.43
C GLU A 90 1.43 -1.63 -14.28
N LEU A 91 0.74 -0.55 -13.91
CA LEU A 91 -0.71 -0.54 -13.70
C LEU A 91 -1.36 0.61 -14.48
N LYS A 92 -2.49 0.31 -15.11
CA LYS A 92 -3.41 1.31 -15.67
C LYS A 92 -4.54 1.57 -14.70
N ILE A 93 -4.61 2.79 -14.19
CA ILE A 93 -5.67 3.26 -13.30
C ILE A 93 -6.73 3.95 -14.16
N HIS A 94 -7.91 3.35 -14.23
CA HIS A 94 -9.04 3.90 -14.98
C HIS A 94 -9.82 4.92 -14.14
N PHE A 95 -10.30 5.98 -14.79
CA PHE A 95 -11.05 7.08 -14.15
C PHE A 95 -12.55 6.80 -14.01
N ASP A 96 -12.94 5.52 -13.99
CA ASP A 96 -14.33 5.07 -13.81
C ASP A 96 -14.72 4.93 -12.32
N GLY A 97 -13.75 5.06 -11.40
CA GLY A 97 -13.94 4.89 -9.96
C GLY A 97 -13.81 3.45 -9.46
N THR A 98 -13.34 2.53 -10.30
CA THR A 98 -12.94 1.17 -9.86
C THR A 98 -11.70 1.19 -8.97
N PHE A 99 -10.89 2.25 -9.08
CA PHE A 99 -9.77 2.53 -8.20
C PHE A 99 -10.14 3.62 -7.18
N THR A 100 -9.64 3.45 -5.96
CA THR A 100 -9.81 4.41 -4.86
C THR A 100 -8.46 4.77 -4.27
N MET A 101 -8.27 6.02 -3.91
CA MET A 101 -7.13 6.48 -3.11
C MET A 101 -7.45 6.29 -1.62
N LEU A 102 -6.45 5.88 -0.84
CA LEU A 102 -6.55 5.78 0.62
C LEU A 102 -6.02 7.06 1.27
N GLU A 103 -6.89 7.73 2.02
CA GLU A 103 -6.57 8.91 2.81
C GLU A 103 -6.54 8.53 4.29
N TYR A 104 -5.43 8.82 4.95
CA TYR A 104 -5.26 8.61 6.39
C TYR A 104 -5.36 9.96 7.08
N GLY A 105 -6.42 10.16 7.86
CA GLY A 105 -6.71 11.44 8.50
C GLY A 105 -5.88 11.68 9.78
N PRO A 106 -5.45 12.93 10.06
CA PRO A 106 -5.02 13.34 11.39
C PRO A 106 -6.17 13.17 12.41
N PRO A 107 -5.89 13.05 13.72
CA PRO A 107 -4.63 13.40 14.40
C PRO A 107 -3.64 12.24 14.64
N LYS A 108 -3.99 10.99 14.27
CA LYS A 108 -3.26 9.81 14.75
C LYS A 108 -2.02 9.42 13.93
N TYR A 109 -1.91 9.93 12.70
CA TYR A 109 -0.83 9.57 11.78
C TYR A 109 -0.22 10.82 11.16
N ASP A 110 1.10 10.82 11.07
CA ASP A 110 1.81 11.65 10.10
C ASP A 110 2.10 10.79 8.87
N THR A 111 2.16 11.40 7.70
CA THR A 111 2.56 10.73 6.46
C THR A 111 4.00 11.10 6.11
N TYR A 112 4.75 10.14 5.58
CA TYR A 112 6.05 10.44 4.98
C TYR A 112 5.86 11.23 3.67
N ASP A 113 6.85 12.07 3.35
CA ASP A 113 6.92 12.73 2.05
C ASP A 113 6.94 11.70 0.90
N PRO A 114 6.35 12.01 -0.26
CA PRO A 114 6.27 11.11 -1.42
C PRO A 114 7.58 10.37 -1.76
N ASP A 115 8.71 11.05 -1.77
CA ASP A 115 10.01 10.44 -2.09
C ASP A 115 10.47 9.44 -1.03
N VAL A 116 10.19 9.71 0.24
CA VAL A 116 10.48 8.78 1.34
C VAL A 116 9.59 7.55 1.24
N VAL A 117 8.31 7.72 0.91
CA VAL A 117 7.37 6.61 0.69
C VAL A 117 7.88 5.69 -0.43
N VAL A 118 8.27 6.27 -1.57
CA VAL A 118 8.78 5.50 -2.71
C VAL A 118 10.10 4.81 -2.41
N ASN A 119 11.03 5.49 -1.72
CA ASN A 119 12.28 4.88 -1.28
C ASN A 119 12.04 3.70 -0.32
N ARG A 120 11.06 3.82 0.59
CA ARG A 120 10.65 2.71 1.47
C ARG A 120 10.08 1.54 0.67
N ALA A 121 9.23 1.81 -0.31
CA ALA A 121 8.66 0.77 -1.18
C ALA A 121 9.76 0.03 -1.96
N HIS A 122 10.71 0.75 -2.56
CA HIS A 122 11.83 0.15 -3.29
C HIS A 122 12.70 -0.76 -2.43
N LYS A 123 12.95 -0.40 -1.16
CA LYS A 123 13.76 -1.21 -0.24
C LYS A 123 13.19 -2.61 0.05
N ARG A 124 11.90 -2.83 -0.19
CA ARG A 124 11.22 -4.11 0.08
C ARG A 124 10.85 -4.86 -1.20
N ILE A 125 11.22 -4.37 -2.39
CA ILE A 125 11.03 -5.14 -3.63
C ILE A 125 11.82 -6.46 -3.52
N GLY A 126 11.17 -7.56 -3.88
CA GLY A 126 11.69 -8.92 -3.75
C GLY A 126 11.38 -9.59 -2.41
N GLU A 127 10.78 -8.89 -1.44
CA GLU A 127 10.39 -9.51 -0.16
C GLU A 127 9.31 -10.58 -0.38
N GLN A 128 9.50 -11.76 0.23
CA GLN A 128 8.61 -12.93 0.15
C GLN A 128 7.99 -13.30 1.50
N LEU A 129 7.96 -12.37 2.45
CA LEU A 129 7.49 -12.58 3.81
C LEU A 129 5.96 -12.41 3.92
N PHE A 130 5.22 -12.69 2.85
CA PHE A 130 3.78 -12.50 2.83
C PHE A 130 3.10 -13.39 3.88
N VAL A 131 2.32 -12.77 4.76
CA VAL A 131 1.46 -13.48 5.70
C VAL A 131 0.07 -12.87 5.65
N PHE A 132 -0.92 -13.72 5.39
CA PHE A 132 -2.30 -13.30 5.21
C PHE A 132 -2.80 -12.57 6.46
N PHE A 133 -3.35 -11.35 6.33
CA PHE A 133 -3.82 -10.48 7.42
C PHE A 133 -2.75 -9.88 8.35
N SER A 134 -1.46 -9.94 8.01
CA SER A 134 -0.42 -9.40 8.89
C SER A 134 0.81 -8.84 8.21
N ASN A 135 1.28 -9.46 7.13
CA ASN A 135 2.23 -8.86 6.21
C ASN A 135 1.69 -9.01 4.78
N ASP A 136 0.52 -8.41 4.56
CA ASP A 136 -0.12 -8.36 3.25
C ASP A 136 0.13 -7.01 2.54
N SER A 137 -0.51 -6.81 1.40
CA SER A 137 -0.37 -5.60 0.58
C SER A 137 -0.76 -4.33 1.32
N SER A 138 -1.79 -4.39 2.17
CA SER A 138 -2.24 -3.26 2.97
C SER A 138 -1.20 -2.89 4.04
N HIS A 139 -0.64 -3.90 4.70
CA HIS A 139 0.42 -3.70 5.69
C HIS A 139 1.68 -3.11 5.07
N PHE A 140 2.09 -3.63 3.93
CA PHE A 140 3.20 -3.10 3.16
C PHE A 140 2.96 -1.63 2.76
N ALA A 141 1.80 -1.32 2.18
CA ALA A 141 1.48 0.04 1.75
C ALA A 141 1.50 1.02 2.93
N ARG A 142 0.81 0.69 4.04
CA ARG A 142 0.77 1.50 5.26
C ARG A 142 2.15 1.71 5.86
N TRP A 143 2.99 0.66 5.90
CA TRP A 143 4.37 0.79 6.35
C TRP A 143 5.16 1.76 5.48
N CYS A 144 4.91 1.83 4.18
CA CYS A 144 5.55 2.81 3.30
C CYS A 144 5.09 4.25 3.60
N LYS A 145 3.79 4.48 3.82
CA LYS A 145 3.20 5.83 3.92
C LYS A 145 3.18 6.43 5.32
N LEU A 146 2.92 5.63 6.35
CA LEU A 146 2.56 6.15 7.68
C LEU A 146 3.75 6.19 8.63
N LYS A 147 3.82 7.28 9.40
CA LYS A 147 4.71 7.46 10.54
C LYS A 147 3.86 7.49 11.81
N LEU A 148 4.30 6.76 12.84
CA LEU A 148 3.72 6.91 14.16
C LEU A 148 4.15 8.25 14.71
N LYS A 149 3.17 9.06 15.12
CA LYS A 149 3.44 10.26 15.89
C LYS A 149 4.01 9.80 17.23
N LYS A 150 5.22 10.22 17.57
CA LYS A 150 5.72 10.07 18.94
C LYS A 150 4.89 11.02 19.79
N GLU A 151 4.20 10.47 20.78
CA GLU A 151 3.59 11.25 21.86
C GLU A 151 4.65 12.04 22.62
#